data_AF-A0A4R5AUG0-F1
#
_entry.id   AF-A0A4R5AUG0-F1
#
_cell.length_a   1.000
_cell.length_b   1.000
_cell.length_c   1.000
_cell.angle_alpha   90.00
_cell.angle_beta   90.00
_cell.angle_gamma   90.00
#
_symmetry.space_group_name_H-M   'P 1'
#
loop_
_entity.id
_entity.type
_entity.pdbx_description
1 polymer ?
#
loop_
_entity_poly.entity_id
_entity_poly.type
_entity_poly.pdbx_seq_one_letter_code
_entity_poly.pdbx_strand_id
1 'polypeptide(L)' 'MTTITLKINENTKKGKAFLEMARVFFENSKEIVLIEEDDKSSYNQEFVKKIKKASKEKGRVMESAEELWESIK' A
#
# COMPACT_ATOMS: atom_id res chain seq x y z
N MET A 1 -10.57 2.27 -29.17
CA MET A 1 -10.22 2.19 -27.74
C MET A 1 -9.67 3.54 -27.34
N THR A 2 -10.25 4.17 -26.32
CA THR A 2 -9.84 5.49 -25.81
C THR A 2 -9.32 5.29 -24.40
N THR A 3 -8.12 5.78 -24.10
CA THR A 3 -7.47 5.61 -22.80
C THR A 3 -7.47 6.93 -22.05
N ILE A 4 -7.97 6.91 -20.81
CA ILE A 4 -7.95 8.06 -19.91
C ILE A 4 -7.14 7.67 -18.68
N THR A 5 -6.09 8.42 -18.38
CA THR A 5 -5.29 8.24 -17.16
C THR A 5 -5.75 9.23 -16.10
N LEU A 6 -6.20 8.73 -14.95
CA LEU A 6 -6.69 9.54 -13.84
C LEU A 6 -5.81 9.31 -12.61
N LYS A 7 -5.32 10.39 -12.01
CA LYS A 7 -4.59 10.33 -10.74
C LYS A 7 -5.53 10.66 -9.59
N ILE A 8 -5.85 9.66 -8.77
CA ILE A 8 -6.83 9.78 -7.68
C ILE A 8 -6.11 9.62 -6.34
N ASN A 9 -6.36 10.52 -5.40
CA ASN A 9 -5.94 10.35 -4.02
C ASN A 9 -7.02 9.60 -3.23
N GLU A 10 -6.80 8.31 -2.99
CA GLU A 10 -7.70 7.42 -2.24
C GLU A 10 -7.91 7.83 -0.77
N ASN A 11 -7.07 8.70 -0.21
CA ASN A 11 -7.22 9.19 1.16
C ASN A 11 -8.23 10.33 1.30
N THR A 12 -8.74 10.86 0.18
CA THR A 12 -9.74 11.93 0.17
C THR A 12 -11.16 11.40 0.02
N LYS A 13 -12.16 12.11 0.58
CA LYS A 13 -13.58 11.72 0.44
C LYS A 13 -14.01 11.55 -1.03
N LYS A 14 -13.58 12.46 -1.90
CA LYS A 14 -13.89 12.44 -3.34
C LYS A 14 -13.20 11.27 -4.04
N GLY A 15 -11.94 11.00 -3.70
CA GLY A 15 -11.20 9.88 -4.27
C GLY A 15 -11.81 8.52 -3.91
N LYS A 16 -12.17 8.32 -2.65
CA LYS A 16 -12.89 7.11 -2.21
C LYS A 16 -14.21 6.91 -2.96
N ALA A 17 -15.03 7.96 -3.05
CA ALA A 17 -16.31 7.88 -3.75
C ALA A 17 -16.15 7.53 -5.24
N PHE A 18 -15.16 8.12 -5.92
CA PHE A 18 -14.88 7.79 -7.32
C PHE A 18 -14.41 6.34 -7.49
N LEU A 19 -13.52 5.85 -6.62
CA LEU A 19 -13.03 4.47 -6.68
C LEU A 19 -14.15 3.45 -6.48
N GLU A 20 -15.03 3.68 -5.51
CA GLU A 20 -16.20 2.81 -5.29
C GLU A 20 -17.13 2.81 -6.51
N MET A 21 -17.40 3.98 -7.09
CA MET A 21 -18.17 4.07 -8.33
C MET A 21 -17.50 3.29 -9.48
N ALA A 22 -16.20 3.49 -9.69
CA ALA A 22 -15.44 2.82 -10.75
C ALA A 22 -15.45 1.29 -10.59
N ARG A 23 -15.33 0.78 -9.35
CA ARG A 23 -15.39 -0.65 -9.05
C ARG A 23 -16.72 -1.29 -9.46
N VAL A 24 -17.84 -0.65 -9.15
CA VAL A 24 -19.18 -1.15 -9.54
C VAL A 24 -19.33 -1.29 -11.06
N PHE A 25 -18.81 -0.32 -11.81
CA PHE A 25 -18.82 -0.37 -13.28
C PHE A 25 -17.86 -1.41 -13.85
N PHE A 26 -16.73 -1.67 -13.19
CA PHE A 26 -15.77 -2.69 -13.58
C PHE A 26 -16.26 -4.12 -13.32
N GLU A 27 -16.82 -4.40 -12.15
CA GLU A 27 -17.23 -5.75 -11.75
C GLU A 27 -18.29 -6.36 -12.69
N ASN A 28 -19.06 -5.52 -13.39
CA ASN A 28 -20.19 -5.95 -14.21
C ASN A 28 -20.00 -5.70 -15.72
N SER A 29 -18.83 -5.22 -16.18
CA SER A 29 -18.64 -4.92 -17.60
C SER A 29 -17.25 -5.29 -18.12
N LYS A 30 -17.20 -5.77 -19.38
CA LYS A 30 -15.94 -5.98 -20.14
C LYS A 30 -15.52 -4.74 -20.93
N GLU A 31 -16.30 -3.67 -20.83
CA GLU A 31 -16.15 -2.44 -21.63
C GLU A 31 -15.15 -1.47 -21.00
N ILE A 32 -14.97 -1.56 -19.68
CA ILE A 32 -14.07 -0.72 -18.88
C ILE A 32 -12.99 -1.62 -18.29
N VAL A 33 -11.73 -1.28 -18.52
CA VAL A 33 -10.58 -1.99 -17.93
C VAL A 33 -9.98 -1.09 -16.86
N LEU A 34 -9.99 -1.54 -15.60
CA LEU A 34 -9.24 -0.90 -14.53
C LEU A 34 -7.78 -1.35 -14.63
N ILE A 35 -6.88 -0.42 -14.93
CA ILE A 35 -5.44 -0.66 -14.89
C ILE A 35 -4.95 -0.10 -13.57
N GLU A 36 -4.89 -0.96 -12.56
CA GLU A 36 -4.19 -0.65 -11.33
C GLU A 36 -2.69 -0.75 -11.65
N GLU A 37 -2.01 0.39 -11.66
CA GLU A 37 -0.56 0.35 -11.48
C GLU A 37 -0.37 -0.15 -10.05
N ASP A 38 -0.08 -1.45 -9.92
CA ASP A 38 0.54 -1.97 -8.70
C ASP A 38 1.66 -1.00 -8.38
N ASP A 39 1.49 -0.26 -7.28
CA ASP A 39 2.49 0.62 -6.70
C ASP A 39 3.59 -0.32 -6.21
N LYS A 40 4.35 -0.86 -7.16
CA LYS A 40 5.43 -1.79 -6.94
C LYS A 40 6.36 -1.03 -6.06
N SER A 41 6.38 -1.40 -4.79
CA SER A 41 7.27 -0.81 -3.83
C SER A 41 8.64 -0.73 -4.48
N SER A 42 9.23 0.46 -4.49
CA SER A 42 10.60 0.66 -4.94
C SER A 42 11.60 -0.19 -4.14
N TYR A 43 11.14 -0.70 -2.99
CA TYR A 43 11.86 -1.64 -2.14
C TYR A 43 11.61 -3.09 -2.52
N ASN A 44 12.63 -3.93 -2.31
CA ASN A 44 12.52 -5.37 -2.43
C ASN A 44 11.31 -5.90 -1.62
N GLN A 45 10.49 -6.75 -2.22
CA GLN A 45 9.31 -7.33 -1.59
C GLN A 45 9.62 -8.05 -0.27
N GLU A 46 10.78 -8.69 -0.13
CA GLU A 46 11.21 -9.30 1.13
C GLU A 46 11.41 -8.27 2.24
N PHE A 47 11.98 -7.10 1.90
CA PHE A 47 12.13 -5.99 2.83
C PHE A 47 10.75 -5.50 3.29
N VAL A 48 9.82 -5.27 2.35
CA VAL A 48 8.45 -4.86 2.66
C VAL A 48 7.75 -5.87 3.58
N LYS A 49 7.92 -7.17 3.32
CA LYS A 49 7.37 -8.24 4.17
C LYS A 49 7.94 -8.19 5.60
N LYS A 50 9.26 -8.01 5.76
CA LYS A 50 9.91 -7.89 7.07
C LYS A 50 9.39 -6.68 7.85
N ILE A 51 9.24 -5.52 7.20
CA ILE A 51 8.70 -4.31 7.84
C ILE A 51 7.24 -4.50 8.25
N LYS A 52 6.39 -5.04 7.37
CA LYS A 52 4.98 -5.33 7.70
C LYS A 52 4.85 -6.31 8.86
N LYS A 53 5.77 -7.28 8.98
CA LYS A 53 5.83 -8.21 10.11
C LYS A 53 6.22 -7.47 11.40
N ALA A 54 7.32 -6.72 11.40
CA ALA A 54 7.78 -5.96 12.55
C ALA A 54 6.73 -4.96 13.05
N SER A 55 5.99 -4.30 12.15
CA SER A 55 4.91 -3.37 12.50
C SER A 55 3.74 -4.02 13.23
N LYS A 56 3.52 -5.33 13.10
CA LYS A 56 2.42 -6.06 13.76
C LYS A 56 2.85 -6.70 15.08
N GLU A 57 4.15 -6.81 15.32
CA GLU A 57 4.69 -7.36 16.56
C GLU A 57 4.64 -6.31 17.68
N LYS A 58 4.44 -6.73 18.93
CA LYS A 58 4.68 -5.85 20.08
C LYS A 58 6.19 -5.61 20.12
N GLY A 59 6.62 -4.45 19.63
CA GLY A 59 8.01 -4.04 19.61
C GLY A 59 8.65 -4.12 21.00
N ARG A 60 9.98 -4.12 21.04
CA ARG A 60 10.74 -3.97 22.28
C ARG A 60 11.15 -2.52 22.40
N VAL A 61 10.88 -1.92 23.56
CA VAL A 61 11.46 -0.61 23.90
C VAL A 61 12.85 -0.89 24.45
N MET A 62 13.86 -0.27 23.87
CA MET A 62 15.19 -0.22 24.45
C MET A 62 15.32 1.12 25.15
N GLU A 63 15.73 1.13 26.41
CA GLU A 63 15.79 2.35 27.23
C GLU A 63 17.14 3.07 27.07
N SER A 64 18.15 2.38 26.51
CA SER A 64 19.47 2.94 26.24
C SER A 64 20.07 2.50 24.90
N ALA A 65 21.07 3.24 24.44
CA ALA A 65 21.85 2.87 23.26
C ALA A 65 22.65 1.59 23.50
N GLU A 66 23.16 1.39 24.71
CA GLU A 66 23.91 0.20 25.11
C GLU A 66 23.06 -1.07 25.00
N GLU A 67 21.81 -1.04 25.49
CA GLU A 67 20.86 -2.15 25.34
C GLU A 67 20.56 -2.46 23.87
N LEU A 68 20.41 -1.42 23.04
CA LEU A 68 20.21 -1.59 21.61
C LEU A 68 21.42 -2.28 20.96
N TRP A 69 22.65 -1.83 21.26
CA TRP A 69 23.86 -2.42 20.70
C TRP A 69 24.09 -3.87 21.14
N GLU A 70 23.82 -4.20 22.40
CA GLU A 70 23.90 -5.59 22.89
C GLU A 70 22.84 -6.49 22.25
N SER A 71 21.66 -5.96 21.90
CA SER A 71 20.60 -6.73 21.24
C SER A 71 20.89 -7.10 19.77
N ILE A 72 21.87 -6.42 19.14
CA ILE A 72 22.23 -6.58 17.72
C ILE A 72 23.47 -7.50 17.56
N LYS A 73 24.22 -7.77 18.65
CA LYS A 73 25.28 -8.78 18.66
C LYS A 73 24.72 -10.19 18.47
#